data_AF-U6D1X0-F1
#
_entry.id   AF-U6D1X0-F1
#
_cell.length_a   1.000
_cell.length_b   1.000
_cell.length_c   1.000
_cell.angle_alpha   90.00
_cell.angle_beta   90.00
_cell.angle_gamma   90.00
#
_symmetry.space_group_name_H-M   'P 1'
#
loop_
_entity.id
_entity.type
_entity.pdbx_description
1 polymer ?
#
loop_
_entity_poly.entity_id
_entity_poly.type
_entity_poly.pdbx_seq_one_letter_code
_entity_poly.pdbx_strand_id
1 'polypeptide(L)'
;YFIQQKCPLYMQSLEEELDVTGSRESLFSCALTASEEAMAALEEGILHAFQQCVYYVSKSLYVCLPALLECPPFQTERRESWCSAPQLPEELRHVVSVYQATMDLLRQFRVHPEIASQVLAYLFFFSSTLLFNQLLDKGPSLSCFHWPRGVQACARLQQLLEWMRSAGHGEAGERFFRKLSCTLNLLATPRAQLIQMSWANL
;
A
#
# COMPACT_ATOMS: atom_id res chain seq x y z
N TYR A 1 -5.77 -32.53 8.98
CA TYR A 1 -5.26 -33.72 9.71
C TYR A 1 -5.54 -33.66 11.22
N PHE A 2 -5.17 -32.60 11.95
CA PHE A 2 -5.42 -32.52 13.40
C PHE A 2 -6.92 -32.50 13.77
N ILE A 3 -7.72 -31.69 13.05
CA ILE A 3 -9.17 -31.51 13.30
C ILE A 3 -9.98 -32.78 13.02
N GLN A 4 -9.60 -33.59 12.02
CA GLN A 4 -10.40 -34.74 11.56
C GLN A 4 -10.05 -36.08 12.22
N GLN A 5 -8.85 -36.23 12.80
CA GLN A 5 -8.43 -37.53 13.38
C GLN A 5 -8.09 -37.47 14.87
N LYS A 6 -7.59 -36.34 15.40
CA LYS A 6 -7.20 -36.25 16.81
C LYS A 6 -8.29 -35.68 17.70
N CYS A 7 -9.13 -34.78 17.18
CA CYS A 7 -10.25 -34.20 17.94
C CYS A 7 -11.22 -35.25 18.52
N PRO A 8 -11.64 -36.29 17.77
CA PRO A 8 -12.57 -37.30 18.30
C PRO A 8 -11.96 -38.15 19.42
N LEU A 9 -10.65 -38.43 19.35
CA LEU A 9 -9.93 -39.24 20.34
C LEU A 9 -9.69 -38.47 21.64
N TYR A 10 -9.40 -37.17 21.56
CA TYR A 10 -9.34 -36.30 22.73
C TYR A 10 -10.72 -36.12 23.37
N MET A 11 -11.78 -36.02 22.57
CA MET A 11 -13.16 -35.97 23.09
C MET A 11 -13.55 -37.27 23.79
N GLN A 12 -13.19 -38.44 23.23
CA GLN A 12 -13.48 -39.74 23.85
C GLN A 12 -12.70 -39.97 25.14
N SER A 13 -11.41 -39.62 25.20
CA SER A 13 -10.64 -39.79 26.44
C SER A 13 -11.11 -38.81 27.53
N LEU A 14 -11.59 -37.63 27.13
CA LEU A 14 -12.21 -36.69 28.05
C LEU A 14 -13.57 -37.23 28.53
N GLU A 15 -14.37 -37.87 27.65
CA GLU A 15 -15.65 -38.50 28.01
C GLU A 15 -15.50 -39.62 29.05
N GLU A 16 -14.42 -40.41 29.03
CA GLU A 16 -14.16 -41.46 30.03
C GLU A 16 -13.72 -40.91 31.40
N GLU A 17 -13.05 -39.75 31.45
CA GLU A 17 -12.68 -39.07 32.71
C GLU A 17 -13.83 -38.23 33.32
N LEU A 18 -14.84 -37.88 32.52
CA LEU A 18 -15.90 -36.91 32.86
C LEU A 18 -17.07 -37.48 33.67
N ASP A 19 -17.23 -38.80 33.75
CA ASP A 19 -18.37 -39.44 34.45
C ASP A 19 -18.30 -39.27 35.99
N VAL A 20 -17.23 -38.67 36.51
CA VAL A 20 -16.94 -38.61 37.96
C VAL A 20 -17.01 -37.18 38.56
N THR A 21 -16.99 -36.08 37.79
CA THR A 21 -16.64 -34.75 38.34
C THR A 21 -17.51 -33.51 38.04
N GLY A 22 -18.64 -33.59 37.34
CA GLY A 22 -19.57 -32.45 37.23
C GLY A 22 -20.43 -32.42 35.95
N SER A 23 -21.41 -31.50 35.89
CA SER A 23 -22.31 -31.38 34.74
C SER A 23 -21.54 -31.01 33.46
N ARG A 24 -21.55 -31.93 32.48
CA ARG A 24 -20.96 -31.82 31.14
C ARG A 24 -21.20 -30.45 30.49
N GLU A 25 -22.41 -29.92 30.66
CA GLU A 25 -22.88 -28.66 30.08
C GLU A 25 -22.09 -27.44 30.59
N SER A 26 -21.64 -27.46 31.84
CA SER A 26 -20.87 -26.35 32.44
C SER A 26 -19.45 -26.27 31.90
N LEU A 27 -18.80 -27.41 31.63
CA LEU A 27 -17.46 -27.46 31.05
C LEU A 27 -17.47 -27.11 29.56
N PHE A 28 -18.47 -27.57 28.79
CA PHE A 28 -18.65 -27.15 27.40
C PHE A 28 -18.90 -25.64 27.27
N SER A 29 -19.72 -25.07 28.15
CA SER A 29 -19.94 -23.62 28.20
C SER A 29 -18.65 -22.87 28.55
N CYS A 30 -17.87 -23.35 29.52
CA CYS A 30 -16.59 -22.75 29.88
C CYS A 30 -15.58 -22.79 28.72
N ALA A 31 -15.46 -23.93 28.03
CA ALA A 31 -14.58 -24.09 26.88
C ALA A 31 -14.99 -23.19 25.70
N LEU A 32 -16.30 -23.00 25.48
CA LEU A 32 -16.81 -22.08 24.47
C LEU A 32 -16.43 -20.63 24.80
N THR A 33 -16.70 -20.18 26.04
CA THR A 33 -16.34 -18.82 26.49
C THR A 33 -14.83 -18.56 26.37
N ALA A 34 -14.00 -19.52 26.79
CA ALA A 34 -12.54 -19.40 26.65
C ALA A 34 -12.09 -19.35 25.18
N SER A 35 -12.79 -20.07 24.28
CA SER A 35 -12.51 -20.03 22.84
C SER A 35 -12.91 -18.68 22.23
N GLU A 36 -14.04 -18.11 22.63
CA GLU A 36 -14.48 -16.77 22.22
C GLU A 36 -13.49 -15.69 22.68
N GLU A 37 -13.02 -15.76 23.92
CA GLU A 37 -12.00 -14.86 24.44
C GLU A 37 -10.67 -14.98 23.68
N ALA A 38 -10.24 -16.20 23.38
CA ALA A 38 -9.04 -16.44 22.58
C ALA A 38 -9.17 -15.90 21.14
N MET A 39 -10.34 -16.04 20.52
CA MET A 39 -10.61 -15.46 19.19
C MET A 39 -10.55 -13.94 19.25
N ALA A 40 -11.18 -13.30 20.24
CA ALA A 40 -11.14 -11.85 20.40
C ALA A 40 -9.71 -11.32 20.60
N ALA A 41 -8.91 -12.00 21.42
CA ALA A 41 -7.50 -11.65 21.62
C ALA A 41 -6.66 -11.80 20.33
N LEU A 42 -6.95 -12.82 19.51
CA LEU A 42 -6.30 -13.00 18.21
C LEU A 42 -6.71 -11.91 17.21
N GLU A 43 -7.98 -11.52 17.18
CA GLU A 43 -8.47 -10.42 16.35
C GLU A 43 -7.78 -9.10 16.71
N GLU A 44 -7.66 -8.80 18.00
CA GLU A 44 -6.93 -7.64 18.49
C GLU A 44 -5.45 -7.69 18.09
N GLY A 45 -4.81 -8.85 18.25
CA GLY A 45 -3.43 -9.07 17.84
C GLY A 45 -3.20 -8.85 16.33
N ILE A 46 -4.11 -9.34 15.49
CA ILE A 46 -4.06 -9.15 14.03
C ILE A 46 -4.26 -7.67 13.68
N LEU A 47 -5.23 -7.00 14.30
CA LEU A 47 -5.49 -5.59 14.07
C LEU A 47 -4.29 -4.73 14.45
N HIS A 48 -3.69 -5.00 15.61
CA HIS A 48 -2.51 -4.29 16.07
C HIS A 48 -1.32 -4.51 15.13
N ALA A 49 -1.08 -5.75 14.69
CA ALA A 49 -0.02 -6.06 13.73
C ALA A 49 -0.24 -5.35 12.39
N PHE A 50 -1.48 -5.29 11.90
CA PHE A 50 -1.84 -4.56 10.69
C PHE A 50 -1.52 -3.06 10.84
N GLN A 51 -1.95 -2.45 11.94
CA GLN A 51 -1.71 -1.02 12.22
C GLN A 51 -0.22 -0.70 12.30
N GLN A 52 0.57 -1.52 12.99
CA GLN A 52 2.02 -1.33 13.08
C GLN A 52 2.70 -1.50 11.73
N CYS A 53 2.34 -2.53 10.97
CA CYS A 53 2.87 -2.78 9.63
C CYS A 53 2.67 -1.55 8.74
N VAL A 54 1.43 -1.09 8.64
CA VAL A 54 1.06 0.06 7.84
C VAL A 54 1.78 1.33 8.33
N TYR A 55 1.83 1.58 9.64
CA TYR A 55 2.49 2.76 10.21
C TYR A 55 3.97 2.86 9.80
N TYR A 56 4.75 1.79 9.98
CA TYR A 56 6.19 1.83 9.68
C TYR A 56 6.49 1.91 8.18
N VAL A 57 5.69 1.24 7.36
CA VAL A 57 5.83 1.34 5.89
C VAL A 57 5.44 2.74 5.43
N SER A 58 4.33 3.31 5.91
CA SER A 58 3.92 4.69 5.63
C SER A 58 4.98 5.69 6.08
N LYS A 59 5.63 5.48 7.22
CA LYS A 59 6.73 6.34 7.68
C LYS A 59 7.92 6.31 6.72
N SER A 60 8.25 5.15 6.17
CA SER A 60 9.31 5.00 5.17
C SER A 60 8.93 5.71 3.86
N LEU A 61 7.69 5.51 3.40
CA LEU A 61 7.14 6.17 2.22
C LEU A 61 7.06 7.69 2.39
N TYR A 62 6.73 8.19 3.58
CA TYR A 62 6.64 9.63 3.86
C TYR A 62 7.96 10.36 3.58
N VAL A 63 9.11 9.69 3.79
CA VAL A 63 10.43 10.25 3.55
C VAL A 63 10.75 10.35 2.06
N CYS A 64 10.41 9.34 1.26
CA CYS A 64 10.84 9.26 -0.14
C CYS A 64 9.80 9.73 -1.17
N LEU A 65 8.49 9.64 -0.87
CA LEU A 65 7.42 10.09 -1.77
C LEU A 65 7.55 11.56 -2.20
N PRO A 66 7.89 12.53 -1.32
CA PRO A 66 7.99 13.94 -1.71
C PRO A 66 8.93 14.18 -2.88
N ALA A 67 10.01 13.40 -2.97
CA ALA A 67 11.01 13.49 -4.03
C ALA A 67 10.42 13.20 -5.44
N LEU A 68 9.24 12.58 -5.53
CA LEU A 68 8.54 12.45 -6.81
C LEU A 68 8.06 13.80 -7.37
N LEU A 69 7.69 14.74 -6.49
CA LEU A 69 7.25 16.08 -6.86
C LEU A 69 8.40 17.10 -6.84
N GLU A 70 9.31 16.94 -5.88
CA GLU A 70 10.45 17.83 -5.72
C GLU A 70 11.51 17.56 -6.81
N CYS A 71 12.14 18.61 -7.31
CA CYS A 71 13.30 18.51 -8.20
C CYS A 71 14.46 19.28 -7.59
N PRO A 72 15.67 18.71 -7.52
CA PRO A 72 16.85 19.53 -7.34
C PRO A 72 16.92 20.52 -8.51
N PRO A 73 17.28 21.79 -8.27
CA PRO A 73 17.23 22.84 -9.29
C PRO A 73 18.17 22.59 -10.49
N PHE A 74 19.10 21.64 -10.38
CA PHE A 74 20.02 21.25 -11.44
C PHE A 74 20.31 19.75 -11.35
N GLN A 75 19.50 18.92 -12.02
CA GLN A 75 20.02 17.67 -12.55
C GLN A 75 20.29 17.91 -14.04
N THR A 76 21.39 18.60 -14.31
CA THR A 76 22.08 18.43 -15.59
C THR A 76 22.39 16.95 -15.64
N GLU A 77 21.69 16.20 -16.49
CA GLU A 77 22.04 14.83 -16.82
C GLU A 77 23.54 14.80 -17.14
N ARG A 78 24.36 14.38 -16.19
CA ARG A 78 25.67 13.84 -16.52
C ARG A 78 25.34 12.51 -17.15
N ARG A 79 25.09 12.57 -18.46
CA ARG A 79 24.93 11.44 -19.37
C ARG A 79 26.28 10.72 -19.42
N GLU A 80 26.63 10.05 -18.34
CA GLU A 80 27.74 9.10 -18.32
C GLU A 80 27.25 7.87 -19.10
N SER A 81 27.66 7.86 -20.38
CA SER A 81 28.15 6.67 -21.09
C SER A 81 27.30 5.40 -21.04
N TRP A 82 26.71 5.06 -22.20
CA TRP A 82 26.53 3.69 -22.68
C TRP A 82 25.85 2.69 -21.74
N CYS A 83 24.59 2.93 -21.35
CA CYS A 83 23.72 1.88 -20.81
C CYS A 83 22.34 1.94 -21.48
N SER A 84 22.03 0.94 -22.29
CA SER A 84 20.85 0.87 -23.18
C SER A 84 19.54 0.45 -22.49
N ALA A 85 19.28 0.93 -21.27
CA ALA A 85 17.97 0.78 -20.65
C ALA A 85 17.59 2.10 -19.96
N PRO A 86 16.34 2.59 -20.09
CA PRO A 86 15.87 3.73 -19.33
C PRO A 86 15.85 3.34 -17.85
N GLN A 87 16.88 3.73 -17.10
CA GLN A 87 16.93 3.49 -15.67
C GLN A 87 15.89 4.37 -14.99
N LEU A 88 15.14 3.79 -14.04
CA LEU A 88 14.21 4.55 -13.21
C LEU A 88 14.96 5.71 -12.52
N PRO A 89 14.39 6.94 -12.49
CA PRO A 89 14.93 8.04 -11.71
C PRO A 89 15.20 7.60 -10.27
N GLU A 90 16.26 8.13 -9.66
CA GLU A 90 16.69 7.71 -8.32
C GLU A 90 15.58 7.91 -7.27
N GLU A 91 14.83 8.99 -7.37
CA GLU A 91 13.70 9.31 -6.49
C GLU A 91 12.61 8.24 -6.61
N LEU A 92 12.32 7.82 -7.84
CA LEU A 92 11.32 6.77 -8.11
C LEU A 92 11.82 5.39 -7.68
N ARG A 93 13.13 5.12 -7.80
CA ARG A 93 13.74 3.85 -7.38
C ARG A 93 13.55 3.59 -5.88
N HIS A 94 13.70 4.61 -5.04
CA HIS A 94 13.49 4.48 -3.60
C HIS A 94 12.03 4.12 -3.27
N VAL A 95 11.06 4.82 -3.87
CA VAL A 95 9.63 4.54 -3.68
C VAL A 95 9.29 3.12 -4.13
N VAL A 96 9.74 2.73 -5.32
CA VAL A 96 9.55 1.37 -5.86
C VAL A 96 10.19 0.32 -4.96
N SER A 97 11.38 0.56 -4.43
CA SER A 97 12.06 -0.36 -3.51
C SER A 97 11.27 -0.59 -2.22
N VAL A 98 10.61 0.43 -1.67
CA VAL A 98 9.78 0.28 -0.46
C VAL A 98 8.58 -0.60 -0.76
N TYR A 99 7.83 -0.32 -1.83
CA TYR A 99 6.69 -1.16 -2.21
C TYR A 99 7.09 -2.59 -2.54
N GLN A 100 8.20 -2.76 -3.28
CA GLN A 100 8.71 -4.08 -3.64
C GLN A 100 9.06 -4.88 -2.39
N ALA A 101 9.80 -4.29 -1.45
CA ALA A 101 10.13 -4.93 -0.19
C ALA A 101 8.88 -5.29 0.62
N THR A 102 7.87 -4.40 0.68
CA THR A 102 6.60 -4.71 1.35
C THR A 102 5.90 -5.90 0.70
N MET A 103 5.79 -5.94 -0.63
CA MET A 103 5.16 -7.06 -1.34
C MET A 103 5.93 -8.36 -1.12
N ASP A 104 7.25 -8.31 -1.14
CA ASP A 104 8.11 -9.49 -0.92
C ASP A 104 7.97 -10.03 0.50
N LEU A 105 7.92 -9.15 1.51
CA LEU A 105 7.68 -9.54 2.91
C LEU A 105 6.29 -10.14 3.09
N LEU A 106 5.23 -9.54 2.52
CA LEU A 106 3.87 -10.08 2.58
C LEU A 106 3.80 -11.50 1.97
N ARG A 107 4.50 -11.72 0.85
CA ARG A 107 4.61 -13.04 0.21
C ARG A 107 5.45 -14.02 1.04
N GLN A 108 6.59 -13.57 1.56
CA GLN A 108 7.51 -14.38 2.36
C GLN A 108 6.83 -14.93 3.62
N PHE A 109 6.06 -14.09 4.31
CA PHE A 109 5.30 -14.48 5.50
C PHE A 109 3.97 -15.16 5.20
N ARG A 110 3.64 -15.40 3.91
CA ARG A 110 2.38 -16.02 3.47
C ARG A 110 1.15 -15.36 4.08
N VAL A 111 1.17 -14.03 4.16
CA VAL A 111 0.03 -13.26 4.63
C VAL A 111 -1.18 -13.56 3.75
N HIS A 112 -2.36 -13.71 4.36
CA HIS A 112 -3.59 -13.98 3.62
C HIS A 112 -3.79 -12.92 2.52
N PRO A 113 -4.15 -13.31 1.28
CA PRO A 113 -4.21 -12.39 0.14
C PRO A 113 -5.11 -11.18 0.37
N GLU A 114 -6.21 -11.36 1.12
CA GLU A 114 -7.12 -10.26 1.49
C GLU A 114 -6.48 -9.26 2.46
N ILE A 115 -5.64 -9.71 3.39
CA ILE A 115 -4.93 -8.81 4.31
C ILE A 115 -3.82 -8.08 3.53
N ALA A 116 -3.11 -8.80 2.67
CA ALA A 116 -2.07 -8.21 1.82
C ALA A 116 -2.66 -7.15 0.87
N SER A 117 -3.82 -7.40 0.27
CA SER A 117 -4.51 -6.43 -0.59
C SER A 117 -4.94 -5.20 0.20
N GLN A 118 -5.44 -5.36 1.43
CA GLN A 118 -5.81 -4.26 2.32
C GLN A 118 -4.60 -3.40 2.74
N VAL A 119 -3.47 -4.03 3.08
CA VAL A 119 -2.22 -3.29 3.36
C VAL A 119 -1.81 -2.46 2.15
N LEU A 120 -1.75 -3.07 0.96
CA LEU A 120 -1.35 -2.35 -0.26
C LEU A 120 -2.34 -1.24 -0.63
N ALA A 121 -3.64 -1.49 -0.50
CA ALA A 121 -4.68 -0.49 -0.73
C ALA A 121 -4.51 0.72 0.20
N TYR A 122 -4.25 0.48 1.49
CA TYR A 122 -3.94 1.56 2.42
C TYR A 122 -2.71 2.35 1.98
N LEU A 123 -1.62 1.66 1.63
CA LEU A 123 -0.37 2.33 1.25
C LEU A 123 -0.54 3.17 -0.01
N PHE A 124 -1.28 2.70 -1.01
CA PHE A 124 -1.59 3.47 -2.21
C PHE A 124 -2.45 4.70 -1.90
N PHE A 125 -3.48 4.54 -1.05
CA PHE A 125 -4.29 5.66 -0.58
C PHE A 125 -3.44 6.71 0.15
N PHE A 126 -2.65 6.27 1.13
CA PHE A 126 -1.73 7.15 1.86
C PHE A 126 -0.81 7.91 0.92
N SER A 127 -0.22 7.21 -0.05
CA SER A 127 0.77 7.78 -0.96
C SER A 127 0.14 8.78 -1.92
N SER A 128 -1.02 8.46 -2.48
CA SER A 128 -1.74 9.39 -3.37
C SER A 128 -2.23 10.63 -2.62
N THR A 129 -2.76 10.47 -1.41
CA THR A 129 -3.17 11.60 -0.55
C THR A 129 -1.99 12.46 -0.13
N LEU A 130 -0.87 11.87 0.27
CA LEU A 130 0.32 12.62 0.67
C LEU A 130 0.85 13.48 -0.49
N LEU A 131 1.05 12.86 -1.65
CA LEU A 131 1.54 13.55 -2.85
C LEU A 131 0.55 14.65 -3.29
N PHE A 132 -0.75 14.34 -3.28
CA PHE A 132 -1.77 15.33 -3.64
C PHE A 132 -1.76 16.54 -2.70
N ASN A 133 -1.71 16.30 -1.38
CA ASN A 133 -1.64 17.39 -0.41
C ASN A 133 -0.35 18.20 -0.56
N GLN A 134 0.80 17.54 -0.77
CA GLN A 134 2.05 18.25 -0.99
C GLN A 134 2.06 19.07 -2.27
N LEU A 135 1.45 18.55 -3.35
CA LEU A 135 1.29 19.29 -4.59
C LEU A 135 0.44 20.55 -4.38
N LEU A 136 -0.62 20.48 -3.57
CA LEU A 136 -1.47 21.63 -3.27
C LEU A 136 -0.78 22.64 -2.35
N ASP A 137 -0.20 22.18 -1.24
CA ASP A 137 0.38 23.03 -0.20
C ASP A 137 1.70 23.67 -0.65
N LYS A 138 2.55 22.87 -1.31
CA LYS A 138 3.89 23.28 -1.73
C LYS A 138 4.00 23.52 -3.24
N GLY A 139 2.94 23.38 -4.01
CA GLY A 139 2.96 23.59 -5.46
C GLY A 139 3.61 24.91 -5.92
N PRO A 140 3.33 26.06 -5.27
CA PRO A 140 3.99 27.33 -5.57
C PRO A 140 5.49 27.32 -5.24
N SER A 141 5.88 26.78 -4.09
CA SER A 141 7.27 26.77 -3.61
C SER A 141 8.14 25.73 -4.33
N LEU A 142 7.54 24.62 -4.77
CA LEU A 142 8.18 23.60 -5.60
C LEU A 142 8.21 23.97 -7.09
N SER A 143 7.57 25.09 -7.45
CA SER A 143 7.35 25.51 -8.84
C SER A 143 6.68 24.43 -9.69
N CYS A 144 5.92 23.50 -9.08
CA CYS A 144 5.17 22.46 -9.79
C CYS A 144 4.06 23.05 -10.67
N PHE A 145 3.64 24.29 -10.40
CA PHE A 145 2.71 25.05 -11.24
C PHE A 145 3.37 25.67 -12.48
N HIS A 146 4.70 25.59 -12.60
CA HIS A 146 5.38 25.85 -13.87
C HIS A 146 5.35 24.60 -14.74
N TRP A 147 4.91 24.78 -15.99
CA TRP A 147 4.67 23.71 -16.96
C TRP A 147 5.80 22.65 -17.06
N PRO A 148 7.10 23.01 -17.19
CA PRO A 148 8.16 21.99 -17.31
C PRO A 148 8.27 21.07 -16.08
N ARG A 149 8.04 21.61 -14.88
CA ARG A 149 8.09 20.83 -13.63
C ARG A 149 6.82 20.01 -13.41
N GLY A 150 5.66 20.53 -13.81
CA GLY A 150 4.41 19.77 -13.84
C GLY A 150 4.50 18.55 -14.76
N VAL A 151 5.08 18.72 -15.95
CA VAL A 151 5.35 17.61 -16.89
C VAL A 151 6.28 16.56 -16.29
N GLN A 152 7.35 16.98 -15.61
CA GLN A 152 8.29 16.04 -14.98
C GLN A 152 7.66 15.23 -13.84
N ALA A 153 6.91 15.89 -12.96
CA ALA A 153 6.16 15.21 -11.89
C ALA A 153 5.12 14.24 -12.47
N CYS A 154 4.42 14.65 -13.54
CA CYS A 154 3.48 13.80 -14.26
C CYS A 154 4.18 12.55 -14.85
N ALA A 155 5.32 12.72 -15.51
CA ALA A 155 6.08 11.62 -16.10
C ALA A 155 6.55 10.61 -15.05
N ARG A 156 7.05 11.07 -13.89
CA ARG A 156 7.45 10.20 -12.78
C ARG A 156 6.26 9.43 -12.20
N LEU A 157 5.11 10.09 -12.03
CA LEU A 157 3.90 9.41 -11.58
C LEU A 157 3.45 8.34 -12.59
N GLN A 158 3.49 8.64 -13.88
CA GLN A 158 3.16 7.66 -14.92
C GLN A 158 4.12 6.46 -14.90
N GLN A 159 5.42 6.67 -14.68
CA GLN A 159 6.39 5.59 -14.50
C GLN A 159 6.09 4.74 -13.25
N LEU A 160 5.67 5.36 -12.14
CA LEU A 160 5.22 4.62 -10.94
C LEU A 160 3.98 3.77 -11.23
N LEU A 161 2.98 4.33 -11.93
CA LEU A 161 1.76 3.62 -12.32
C LEU A 161 2.06 2.45 -13.26
N GLU A 162 2.98 2.65 -14.20
CA GLU A 162 3.44 1.60 -15.11
C GLU A 162 4.13 0.47 -14.36
N TRP A 163 5.00 0.82 -13.41
CA TRP A 163 5.62 -0.19 -12.54
C TRP A 163 4.57 -0.95 -11.72
N MET A 164 3.59 -0.27 -11.10
CA MET A 164 2.51 -0.92 -10.36
C MET A 164 1.69 -1.86 -11.26
N ARG A 165 1.45 -1.48 -12.51
CA ARG A 165 0.80 -2.33 -13.52
C ARG A 165 1.62 -3.59 -13.79
N SER A 166 2.93 -3.46 -13.99
CA SER A 166 3.82 -4.61 -14.17
C SER A 166 3.91 -5.52 -12.94
N ALA A 167 3.71 -4.97 -11.74
CA ALA A 167 3.69 -5.71 -10.48
C ALA A 167 2.35 -6.40 -10.18
N GLY A 168 1.32 -6.24 -11.04
CA GLY A 168 -0.01 -6.84 -10.86
C GLY A 168 -1.00 -5.97 -10.08
N HIS A 169 -0.68 -4.71 -9.81
CA HIS A 169 -1.49 -3.76 -9.03
C HIS A 169 -1.98 -2.56 -9.86
N GLY A 170 -2.09 -2.72 -11.19
CA GLY A 170 -2.45 -1.63 -12.11
C GLY A 170 -3.80 -0.98 -11.81
N GLU A 171 -4.87 -1.77 -11.68
CA GLU A 171 -6.23 -1.25 -11.41
C GLU A 171 -6.29 -0.48 -10.09
N ALA A 172 -5.67 -1.01 -9.03
CA ALA A 172 -5.60 -0.36 -7.73
C ALA A 172 -4.80 0.95 -7.82
N GLY A 173 -3.64 0.92 -8.48
CA GLY A 173 -2.82 2.11 -8.73
C GLY A 173 -3.59 3.21 -9.45
N GLU A 174 -4.23 2.88 -10.59
CA GLU A 174 -5.04 3.84 -11.33
C GLU A 174 -6.20 4.40 -10.51
N ARG A 175 -6.86 3.56 -9.70
CA ARG A 175 -7.96 3.98 -8.84
C ARG A 175 -7.51 4.96 -7.75
N PHE A 176 -6.45 4.64 -7.00
CA PHE A 176 -6.01 5.46 -5.87
C PHE A 176 -5.30 6.73 -6.29
N PHE A 177 -4.56 6.70 -7.40
CA PHE A 177 -3.81 7.86 -7.90
C PHE A 177 -4.60 8.73 -8.87
N ARG A 178 -5.81 8.32 -9.29
CA ARG A 178 -6.64 9.04 -10.28
C ARG A 178 -6.68 10.54 -10.09
N LYS A 179 -7.00 11.01 -8.88
CA LYS A 179 -7.11 12.45 -8.59
C LYS A 179 -5.78 13.17 -8.82
N LEU A 180 -4.69 12.60 -8.30
CA LEU A 180 -3.34 13.15 -8.50
C LEU A 180 -2.94 13.14 -9.97
N SER A 181 -3.19 12.05 -10.69
CA SER A 181 -2.91 11.94 -12.12
C SER A 181 -3.66 12.99 -12.93
N CYS A 182 -4.96 13.18 -12.68
CA CYS A 182 -5.74 14.23 -13.34
C CYS A 182 -5.18 15.62 -13.05
N THR A 183 -4.83 15.93 -11.79
CA THR A 183 -4.26 17.23 -11.43
C THR A 183 -2.88 17.46 -12.05
N LEU A 184 -2.01 16.46 -12.09
CA LEU A 184 -0.70 16.58 -12.73
C LEU A 184 -0.82 16.67 -14.26
N ASN A 185 -1.74 15.92 -14.87
CA ASN A 185 -2.05 16.05 -16.30
C ASN A 185 -2.53 17.48 -16.61
N LEU A 186 -3.42 18.04 -15.79
CA LEU A 186 -3.87 19.43 -15.92
C LEU A 186 -2.71 20.43 -15.87
N LEU A 187 -1.79 20.27 -14.90
CA LEU A 187 -0.60 21.12 -14.77
C LEU A 187 0.40 20.95 -15.92
N ALA A 188 0.42 19.75 -16.52
CA ALA A 188 1.25 19.40 -17.68
C ALA A 188 0.63 19.83 -19.02
N THR A 189 -0.65 20.25 -19.05
CA THR A 189 -1.30 20.73 -20.28
C THR A 189 -0.90 22.18 -20.56
N PRO A 190 -0.36 22.49 -21.77
CA PRO A 190 -0.06 23.86 -22.17
C PRO A 190 -1.28 24.78 -22.10
N ARG A 191 -1.09 26.02 -21.65
CA ARG A 191 -2.17 27.03 -21.57
C ARG A 191 -2.92 27.24 -22.89
N ALA A 192 -2.23 27.14 -24.02
CA ALA A 192 -2.84 27.27 -25.35
C ALA A 192 -3.88 26.17 -25.64
N GLN A 193 -3.63 24.94 -25.16
CA GLN A 193 -4.57 23.83 -25.28
C GLN A 193 -5.72 23.96 -24.26
N LEU A 194 -5.43 24.38 -23.03
CA LEU A 194 -6.46 24.58 -21.99
C LEU A 194 -7.54 25.59 -22.41
N ILE A 195 -7.17 26.66 -23.11
CA ILE A 195 -8.14 27.66 -23.61
C ILE A 195 -9.08 27.07 -24.69
N GLN A 196 -8.66 26.01 -25.38
CA GLN A 196 -9.42 25.36 -26.44
C GLN A 196 -10.28 24.18 -25.93
N MET A 197 -10.08 23.74 -24.69
CA MET A 197 -10.82 22.61 -24.10
C MET A 197 -12.08 23.09 -23.39
N SER A 198 -13.18 22.34 -23.53
CA SER A 198 -14.37 22.53 -22.71
C SER A 198 -14.15 21.89 -21.33
N TRP A 199 -14.90 22.35 -20.31
CA TRP A 199 -14.86 21.74 -18.97
C TRP A 199 -15.17 20.24 -18.95
N ALA A 200 -15.87 19.72 -19.97
CA ALA A 200 -16.18 18.30 -20.11
C ALA A 200 -15.02 17.47 -20.69
N ASN A 201 -14.05 18.12 -21.33
CA ASN A 201 -12.91 17.49 -21.99
C ASN A 201 -11.61 17.63 -21.18
N LEU A 202 -11.70 18.24 -19.99
CA LEU A 202 -10.62 18.60 -19.08
C LEU A 202 -10.49 17.54 -17.97
#